data_AF-A0A1V5RJU8-F1
#
_entry.id   AF-A0A1V5RJU8-F1
#
_cell.length_a   1.000
_cell.length_b   1.000
_cell.length_c   1.000
_cell.angle_alpha   90.00
_cell.angle_beta   90.00
_cell.angle_gamma   90.00
#
_symmetry.space_group_name_H-M   'P 1'
#
loop_
_entity.id
_entity.type
_entity.pdbx_description
1 polymer ?
#
loop_
_entity_poly.entity_id
_entity_poly.type
_entity_poly.pdbx_seq_one_letter_code
_entity_poly.pdbx_strand_id
1 'polypeptide(L)'
;MRGREGWPPRWSDITDPAVRAALAATPRHLFVPPELRDEAYEDIALPIGQGQTISQPYIVALMTQALRLTPDSRVLEIGTGSGYQTAILAHITPHVWSVEVLPELARAAGERLQGLGCPAMLKVGDGSLGWPEYAPYDAVMVTAAGAEIPPALVQQLAPGGRLVMPVGGSAWDQMLWLVEKGPDDALYAERLAEVRFVPLVARRRPPDADPALAALRRRLHELLTR
;
A
#
# COMPACT_ATOMS: atom_id res chain seq x y z
N MET A 1 -22.54 -14.54 5.31
CA MET A 1 -21.24 -13.97 5.70
C MET A 1 -21.47 -13.06 6.90
N ARG A 2 -20.79 -13.33 8.01
CA ARG A 2 -20.87 -12.51 9.22
C ARG A 2 -20.28 -11.12 8.94
N GLY A 3 -20.76 -10.08 9.62
CA GLY A 3 -20.19 -8.73 9.58
C GLY A 3 -20.43 -7.89 8.31
N ARG A 4 -21.10 -8.42 7.27
CA ARG A 4 -21.35 -7.66 6.03
C ARG A 4 -22.42 -6.58 6.19
N GLU A 5 -23.43 -6.81 7.02
CA GLU A 5 -24.46 -5.81 7.29
C GLU A 5 -23.87 -4.66 8.12
N GLY A 6 -24.02 -3.42 7.65
CA GLY A 6 -23.41 -2.24 8.29
C GLY A 6 -21.92 -2.05 7.97
N TRP A 7 -21.36 -2.76 7.00
CA TRP A 7 -19.98 -2.61 6.54
C TRP A 7 -19.74 -1.32 5.73
N PRO A 8 -18.57 -0.65 5.87
CA PRO A 8 -17.53 -0.88 6.88
C PRO A 8 -17.92 -0.38 8.28
N PRO A 9 -17.30 -0.89 9.35
CA PRO A 9 -17.48 -0.37 10.70
C PRO A 9 -17.25 1.15 10.76
N ARG A 10 -17.90 1.80 11.73
CA ARG A 10 -17.63 3.21 12.03
C ARG A 10 -16.43 3.31 12.96
N TRP A 11 -15.23 3.38 12.41
CA TRP A 11 -14.05 3.82 13.15
C TRP A 11 -14.13 5.33 13.35
N SER A 12 -13.83 5.83 14.55
CA SER A 12 -13.98 7.25 14.92
C SER A 12 -13.01 8.18 14.20
N ASP A 13 -11.86 7.65 13.80
CA ASP A 13 -10.71 8.32 13.19
C ASP A 13 -10.64 8.14 11.67
N ILE A 14 -11.45 7.25 11.10
CA ILE A 14 -11.65 7.14 9.64
C ILE A 14 -12.83 8.02 9.22
N THR A 15 -12.51 9.24 8.84
CA THR A 15 -13.47 10.31 8.57
C THR A 15 -13.64 10.61 7.09
N ASP A 16 -12.73 10.14 6.22
CA ASP A 16 -12.79 10.38 4.78
C ASP A 16 -13.97 9.61 4.13
N PRO A 17 -14.97 10.33 3.55
CA PRO A 17 -16.12 9.69 2.94
C PRO A 17 -15.77 8.87 1.69
N ALA A 18 -14.75 9.26 0.92
CA ALA A 18 -14.33 8.52 -0.27
C ALA A 18 -13.71 7.17 0.11
N VAL A 19 -12.90 7.14 1.18
CA VAL A 19 -12.32 5.88 1.71
C VAL A 19 -13.42 4.95 2.21
N ARG A 20 -14.38 5.47 2.96
CA ARG A 20 -15.50 4.66 3.48
C ARG A 20 -16.38 4.13 2.35
N ALA A 21 -16.64 4.94 1.32
CA ALA A 21 -17.39 4.51 0.14
C ALA A 21 -16.64 3.41 -0.63
N ALA A 22 -15.33 3.56 -0.82
CA ALA A 22 -14.50 2.55 -1.49
C ALA A 22 -14.50 1.21 -0.75
N LEU A 23 -14.37 1.22 0.58
CA LEU A 23 -14.47 0.01 1.43
C LEU A 23 -15.84 -0.66 1.35
N ALA A 24 -16.92 0.13 1.30
CA ALA A 24 -18.28 -0.39 1.17
C ALA A 24 -18.53 -1.01 -0.21
N ALA A 25 -17.98 -0.39 -1.26
CA ALA A 25 -18.11 -0.84 -2.64
C ALA A 25 -17.25 -2.07 -2.95
N THR A 26 -16.18 -2.31 -2.20
CA THR A 26 -15.25 -3.43 -2.44
C THR A 26 -15.71 -4.70 -1.70
N PRO A 27 -16.18 -5.76 -2.39
CA PRO A 27 -16.62 -7.00 -1.76
C PRO A 27 -15.43 -7.83 -1.25
N ARG A 28 -14.94 -7.52 -0.03
CA ARG A 28 -13.74 -8.13 0.58
C ARG A 28 -13.70 -9.67 0.53
N HIS A 29 -14.85 -10.35 0.63
CA HIS A 29 -14.96 -11.80 0.53
C HIS A 29 -14.52 -12.40 -0.82
N LEU A 30 -14.42 -11.59 -1.89
CA LEU A 30 -13.87 -12.05 -3.17
C LEU A 30 -12.35 -12.11 -3.17
N PHE A 31 -11.70 -11.46 -2.20
CA PHE A 31 -10.24 -11.30 -2.10
C PHE A 31 -9.60 -12.24 -1.06
N VAL A 32 -10.36 -13.21 -0.55
CA VAL A 32 -9.90 -14.24 0.39
C VAL A 32 -10.23 -15.65 -0.14
N PRO A 33 -9.53 -16.69 0.32
CA PRO A 33 -9.89 -18.08 0.05
C PRO A 33 -11.35 -18.39 0.41
N PRO A 34 -12.05 -19.28 -0.34
CA PRO A 34 -13.45 -19.61 -0.09
C PRO A 34 -13.78 -19.98 1.36
N GLU A 35 -12.89 -20.71 2.01
CA GLU A 35 -13.01 -21.19 3.39
C GLU A 35 -12.96 -20.08 4.44
N LEU A 36 -12.45 -18.88 4.10
CA LEU A 36 -12.35 -17.73 5.02
C LEU A 36 -13.38 -16.64 4.74
N ARG A 37 -14.32 -16.87 3.81
CA ARG A 37 -15.29 -15.85 3.40
C ARG A 37 -16.24 -15.42 4.52
N ASP A 38 -16.48 -16.28 5.50
CA ASP A 38 -17.33 -15.95 6.64
C ASP A 38 -16.68 -14.99 7.62
N GLU A 39 -15.35 -14.92 7.63
CA GLU A 39 -14.52 -14.00 8.43
C GLU A 39 -14.11 -12.75 7.64
N ALA A 40 -14.42 -12.68 6.34
CA ALA A 40 -13.92 -11.64 5.44
C ALA A 40 -14.26 -10.21 5.85
N TYR A 41 -15.31 -10.03 6.67
CA TYR A 41 -15.77 -8.73 7.16
C TYR A 41 -15.53 -8.54 8.67
N GLU A 42 -14.69 -9.39 9.26
CA GLU A 42 -14.11 -9.12 10.58
C GLU A 42 -12.94 -8.15 10.43
N ASP A 43 -12.70 -7.32 11.45
CA ASP A 43 -11.61 -6.34 11.44
C ASP A 43 -10.27 -7.00 11.80
N ILE A 44 -9.87 -8.00 11.00
CA ILE A 44 -8.65 -8.80 11.14
C ILE A 44 -7.97 -9.00 9.78
N ALA A 45 -6.68 -9.31 9.83
CA ALA A 45 -5.95 -9.80 8.66
C ALA A 45 -6.27 -11.29 8.42
N LEU A 46 -6.27 -11.73 7.16
CA LEU A 46 -6.55 -13.12 6.77
C LEU A 46 -5.48 -13.64 5.81
N PRO A 47 -5.11 -14.94 5.84
CA PRO A 47 -4.17 -15.50 4.88
C PRO A 47 -4.78 -15.55 3.47
N ILE A 48 -3.95 -15.29 2.47
CA ILE A 48 -4.33 -15.30 1.04
C ILE A 48 -3.51 -16.32 0.23
N GLY A 49 -2.77 -17.19 0.92
CA GLY A 49 -1.82 -18.14 0.32
C GLY A 49 -0.41 -17.57 0.20
N GLN A 50 0.55 -18.45 -0.13
CA GLN A 50 1.97 -18.10 -0.33
C GLN A 50 2.64 -17.37 0.85
N GLY A 51 2.18 -17.63 2.08
CA GLY A 51 2.67 -16.95 3.28
C GLY A 51 2.28 -15.47 3.37
N GLN A 52 1.37 -15.00 2.51
CA GLN A 52 0.90 -13.62 2.49
C GLN A 52 -0.47 -13.47 3.15
N THR A 53 -0.81 -12.24 3.53
CA THR A 53 -2.07 -11.88 4.19
C THR A 53 -2.74 -10.69 3.50
N ILE A 54 -4.07 -10.68 3.44
CA ILE A 54 -4.84 -9.46 3.23
C ILE A 54 -4.86 -8.66 4.55
N SER A 55 -4.51 -7.38 4.48
CA SER A 55 -4.39 -6.52 5.67
C SER A 55 -5.72 -6.33 6.40
N GLN A 56 -5.64 -6.05 7.71
CA GLN A 56 -6.78 -5.65 8.53
C GLN A 56 -7.54 -4.47 7.89
N PRO A 57 -8.89 -4.51 7.82
CA PRO A 57 -9.71 -3.46 7.24
C PRO A 57 -9.46 -2.06 7.80
N TYR A 58 -9.31 -1.91 9.12
CA TYR A 58 -8.93 -0.64 9.73
C TYR A 58 -7.60 -0.10 9.19
N ILE A 59 -6.57 -0.94 9.09
CA ILE A 59 -5.26 -0.54 8.57
C ILE A 59 -5.34 -0.14 7.09
N VAL A 60 -6.11 -0.87 6.29
CA VAL A 60 -6.41 -0.50 4.90
C VAL A 60 -7.05 0.90 4.82
N ALA A 61 -8.04 1.16 5.68
CA ALA A 61 -8.72 2.45 5.75
C ALA A 61 -7.78 3.58 6.17
N LEU A 62 -6.99 3.35 7.24
CA LEU A 62 -6.02 4.31 7.78
C LEU A 62 -4.96 4.67 6.74
N MET A 63 -4.35 3.68 6.08
CA MET A 63 -3.35 3.89 5.04
C MET A 63 -3.94 4.67 3.85
N THR A 64 -5.14 4.31 3.41
CA THR A 64 -5.79 4.99 2.27
C THR A 64 -6.14 6.43 2.60
N GLN A 65 -6.67 6.70 3.79
CA GLN A 65 -7.00 8.05 4.26
C GLN A 65 -5.75 8.94 4.39
N ALA A 66 -4.64 8.38 4.88
CA ALA A 66 -3.39 9.12 5.05
C ALA A 66 -2.82 9.66 3.72
N LEU A 67 -3.14 9.02 2.59
CA LEU A 67 -2.70 9.47 1.26
C LEU A 67 -3.48 10.68 0.72
N ARG A 68 -4.68 10.97 1.26
CA ARG A 68 -5.53 12.10 0.84
C ARG A 68 -5.77 12.12 -0.68
N LEU A 69 -6.17 10.98 -1.21
CA LEU A 69 -6.35 10.77 -2.64
C LEU A 69 -7.51 11.60 -3.19
N THR A 70 -7.33 12.05 -4.43
CA THR A 70 -8.34 12.69 -5.27
C THR A 70 -8.65 11.80 -6.48
N PRO A 71 -9.74 12.07 -7.23
CA PRO A 71 -10.04 11.35 -8.46
C PRO A 71 -8.93 11.38 -9.51
N ASP A 72 -8.10 12.43 -9.50
CA ASP A 72 -7.00 12.61 -10.46
C ASP A 72 -5.65 12.06 -9.96
N SER A 73 -5.58 11.55 -8.72
CA SER A 73 -4.34 11.09 -8.11
C SER A 73 -3.72 9.90 -8.82
N ARG A 74 -2.42 9.96 -9.12
CA ARG A 74 -1.63 8.85 -9.64
C ARG A 74 -1.04 8.05 -8.49
N VAL A 75 -1.43 6.78 -8.36
CA VAL A 75 -1.06 5.95 -7.21
C VAL A 75 -0.20 4.76 -7.62
N LEU A 76 0.95 4.62 -6.97
CA LEU A 76 1.76 3.40 -7.01
C LEU A 76 1.51 2.57 -5.75
N GLU A 77 1.07 1.33 -5.91
CA GLU A 77 0.96 0.34 -4.86
C GLU A 77 2.10 -0.69 -5.00
N ILE A 78 2.76 -0.98 -3.89
CA ILE A 78 3.77 -2.04 -3.77
C ILE A 78 3.23 -3.14 -2.87
N GLY A 79 3.05 -4.33 -3.44
CA GLY A 79 2.43 -5.49 -2.81
C GLY A 79 0.97 -5.63 -3.20
N THR A 80 0.69 -6.05 -4.45
CA THR A 80 -0.68 -6.28 -4.91
C THR A 80 -1.40 -7.33 -4.05
N GLY A 81 -0.71 -8.40 -3.65
CA GLY A 81 -1.28 -9.47 -2.82
C GLY A 81 -2.54 -10.07 -3.43
N SER A 82 -3.68 -9.93 -2.75
CA SER A 82 -4.97 -10.40 -3.26
C SER A 82 -5.63 -9.45 -4.27
N GLY A 83 -5.16 -8.20 -4.35
CA GLY A 83 -5.75 -7.11 -5.11
C GLY A 83 -6.78 -6.27 -4.34
N TYR A 84 -7.03 -6.53 -3.05
CA TYR A 84 -8.07 -5.83 -2.29
C TYR A 84 -7.77 -4.34 -2.12
N GLN A 85 -6.53 -4.01 -1.72
CA GLN A 85 -6.11 -2.62 -1.59
C GLN A 85 -6.08 -1.92 -2.95
N THR A 86 -5.60 -2.60 -4.01
CA THR A 86 -5.69 -2.12 -5.40
C THR A 86 -7.11 -1.74 -5.80
N ALA A 87 -8.11 -2.58 -5.51
CA ALA A 87 -9.50 -2.32 -5.81
C ALA A 87 -10.06 -1.10 -5.05
N ILE A 88 -9.67 -0.94 -3.78
CA ILE A 88 -10.05 0.23 -2.97
C ILE A 88 -9.46 1.52 -3.55
N LEU A 89 -8.18 1.50 -3.93
CA LEU A 89 -7.54 2.66 -4.57
C LEU A 89 -8.25 3.00 -5.89
N ALA A 90 -8.58 1.98 -6.68
CA ALA A 90 -9.23 2.12 -7.97
C ALA A 90 -10.68 2.65 -7.89
N HIS A 91 -11.33 2.51 -6.73
CA HIS A 91 -12.62 3.15 -6.46
C HIS A 91 -12.50 4.67 -6.25
N ILE A 92 -11.32 5.15 -5.85
CA ILE A 92 -11.08 6.59 -5.61
C ILE A 92 -10.54 7.25 -6.87
N THR A 93 -9.62 6.61 -7.59
CA THR A 93 -9.00 7.12 -8.81
C THR A 93 -8.74 6.00 -9.83
N PRO A 94 -8.90 6.23 -11.15
CA PRO A 94 -8.59 5.21 -12.17
C PRO A 94 -7.09 5.06 -12.47
N HIS A 95 -6.22 5.82 -11.81
CA HIS A 95 -4.79 5.87 -12.08
C HIS A 95 -3.99 5.07 -11.06
N VAL A 96 -4.18 3.75 -11.06
CA VAL A 96 -3.52 2.83 -10.11
C VAL A 96 -2.53 1.91 -10.84
N TRP A 97 -1.30 1.91 -10.36
CA TRP A 97 -0.24 0.99 -10.75
C TRP A 97 0.13 0.12 -9.55
N SER A 98 0.11 -1.20 -9.70
CA SER A 98 0.40 -2.12 -8.60
C SER A 98 1.52 -3.10 -8.98
N VAL A 99 2.46 -3.30 -8.07
CA VAL A 99 3.63 -4.17 -8.26
C VAL A 99 3.58 -5.33 -7.29
N GLU A 100 3.71 -6.55 -7.80
CA GLU A 100 3.76 -7.77 -7.00
C GLU A 100 5.03 -8.58 -7.32
N VAL A 101 5.70 -9.09 -6.29
CA VAL A 101 6.95 -9.84 -6.44
C VAL A 101 6.69 -11.33 -6.73
N LEU A 102 5.53 -11.84 -6.31
CA LEU A 102 5.09 -13.23 -6.46
C LEU A 102 4.19 -13.39 -7.71
N PRO A 103 4.68 -14.02 -8.79
CA PRO A 103 3.96 -14.08 -10.07
C PRO A 103 2.56 -14.70 -9.98
N GLU A 104 2.38 -15.71 -9.13
CA GLU A 104 1.08 -16.38 -8.97
C GLU A 104 0.03 -15.49 -8.31
N LEU A 105 0.42 -14.69 -7.30
CA LEU A 105 -0.47 -13.72 -6.67
C LEU A 105 -0.81 -12.60 -7.66
N ALA A 106 0.17 -12.10 -8.40
CA ALA A 106 -0.05 -11.08 -9.42
C ALA A 106 -1.08 -11.54 -10.47
N ARG A 107 -0.94 -12.79 -10.95
CA ARG A 107 -1.89 -13.39 -11.90
C ARG A 107 -3.29 -13.50 -11.30
N ALA A 108 -3.41 -14.08 -10.10
CA ALA A 108 -4.70 -14.29 -9.46
C ALA A 108 -5.40 -12.96 -9.11
N ALA A 109 -4.64 -11.95 -8.68
CA ALA A 109 -5.14 -10.60 -8.46
C ALA A 109 -5.60 -9.96 -9.78
N GLY A 110 -4.80 -10.06 -10.85
CA GLY A 110 -5.15 -9.55 -12.17
C GLY A 110 -6.46 -10.12 -12.71
N GLU A 111 -6.63 -11.45 -12.66
CA GLU A 111 -7.87 -12.12 -13.07
C GLU A 111 -9.09 -11.63 -12.27
N ARG A 112 -8.94 -11.50 -10.93
CA ARG A 112 -9.99 -11.02 -10.04
C ARG A 112 -10.36 -9.57 -10.33
N LEU A 113 -9.37 -8.68 -10.45
CA LEU A 113 -9.56 -7.25 -10.71
C LEU A 113 -10.19 -7.02 -12.08
N GLN A 114 -9.74 -7.75 -13.10
CA GLN A 114 -10.34 -7.73 -14.43
C GLN A 114 -11.81 -8.19 -14.39
N GLY A 115 -12.11 -9.28 -13.68
CA GLY A 115 -13.48 -9.76 -13.51
C GLY A 115 -14.40 -8.77 -12.77
N LEU A 116 -13.84 -7.87 -11.98
CA LEU A 116 -14.54 -6.78 -11.29
C LEU A 116 -14.58 -5.47 -12.08
N GLY A 117 -13.99 -5.42 -13.28
CA GLY A 117 -13.89 -4.20 -14.08
C GLY A 117 -13.02 -3.12 -13.43
N CYS A 118 -12.09 -3.50 -12.57
CA CYS A 118 -11.23 -2.59 -11.83
C CYS A 118 -10.13 -2.01 -12.74
N PRO A 119 -10.06 -0.67 -12.93
CA PRO A 119 -9.03 -0.04 -13.76
C PRO A 119 -7.71 0.06 -12.99
N ALA A 120 -6.86 -0.96 -13.10
CA ALA A 120 -5.51 -0.94 -12.53
C ALA A 120 -4.50 -1.61 -13.47
N MET A 121 -3.29 -1.07 -13.52
CA MET A 121 -2.15 -1.69 -14.22
C MET A 121 -1.32 -2.49 -13.23
N LEU A 122 -1.12 -3.77 -13.51
CA LEU A 122 -0.34 -4.66 -12.67
C LEU A 122 0.97 -5.03 -13.36
N LYS A 123 2.05 -5.14 -12.58
CA LYS A 123 3.28 -5.81 -13.04
C LYS A 123 3.81 -6.78 -12.01
N VAL A 124 4.48 -7.82 -12.50
CA VAL A 124 5.35 -8.65 -11.69
C VAL A 124 6.73 -7.99 -11.61
N GLY A 125 7.25 -7.75 -10.42
CA GLY A 125 8.55 -7.09 -10.27
C GLY A 125 9.00 -6.86 -8.83
N ASP A 126 10.22 -6.35 -8.70
CA ASP A 126 10.73 -5.86 -7.42
C ASP A 126 10.15 -4.48 -7.11
N GLY A 127 9.20 -4.44 -6.18
CA GLY A 127 8.52 -3.21 -5.80
C GLY A 127 9.40 -2.20 -5.08
N SER A 128 10.56 -2.60 -4.53
CA SER A 128 11.49 -1.66 -3.88
C SER A 128 12.12 -0.68 -4.88
N LEU A 129 12.07 -1.00 -6.18
CA LEU A 129 12.52 -0.15 -7.29
C LEU A 129 11.41 0.77 -7.82
N GLY A 130 10.19 0.63 -7.33
CA GLY A 130 9.01 1.33 -7.82
C GLY A 130 8.65 0.98 -9.26
N TRP A 131 8.10 1.95 -9.99
CA TRP A 131 7.75 1.82 -11.40
C TRP A 131 8.05 3.13 -12.16
N PRO A 132 9.34 3.40 -12.45
CA PRO A 132 9.80 4.68 -13.01
C PRO A 132 9.09 5.12 -14.29
N GLU A 133 8.68 4.17 -15.13
CA GLU A 133 8.04 4.42 -16.43
C GLU A 133 6.72 5.21 -16.33
N TYR A 134 6.06 5.20 -15.17
CA TYR A 134 4.83 5.96 -14.93
C TYR A 134 4.95 7.00 -13.82
N ALA A 135 6.15 7.18 -13.27
CA ALA A 135 6.43 8.26 -12.35
C ALA A 135 6.29 9.63 -13.06
N PRO A 136 6.00 10.72 -12.33
CA PRO A 136 5.82 10.77 -10.89
C PRO A 136 4.43 10.31 -10.41
N TYR A 137 4.36 9.97 -9.12
CA TYR A 137 3.13 9.57 -8.42
C TYR A 137 2.75 10.60 -7.36
N ASP A 138 1.46 10.88 -7.24
CA ASP A 138 0.91 11.69 -6.15
C ASP A 138 0.89 10.91 -4.84
N ALA A 139 0.79 9.58 -4.93
CA ALA A 139 0.79 8.71 -3.79
C ALA A 139 1.55 7.39 -4.03
N VAL A 140 2.27 6.93 -3.01
CA VAL A 140 2.87 5.59 -2.97
C VAL A 140 2.36 4.86 -1.73
N MET A 141 1.79 3.67 -1.90
CA MET A 141 1.41 2.79 -0.80
C MET A 141 2.26 1.53 -0.84
N VAL A 142 2.84 1.14 0.30
CA VAL A 142 3.57 -0.13 0.44
C VAL A 142 2.85 -1.00 1.46
N THR A 143 2.41 -2.19 1.05
CA THR A 143 1.65 -3.14 1.87
C THR A 143 2.53 -4.29 2.39
N ALA A 144 3.83 -4.04 2.51
CA ALA A 144 4.83 -4.94 3.09
C ALA A 144 5.91 -4.12 3.83
N ALA A 145 6.43 -4.65 4.94
CA ALA A 145 7.38 -3.93 5.79
C ALA A 145 8.82 -4.02 5.28
N GLY A 146 9.46 -2.87 5.11
CA GLY A 146 10.90 -2.78 4.87
C GLY A 146 11.67 -2.47 6.15
N ALA A 147 12.95 -2.85 6.20
CA ALA A 147 13.86 -2.38 7.25
C ALA A 147 14.09 -0.86 7.19
N GLU A 148 13.91 -0.27 6.02
CA GLU A 148 13.98 1.15 5.72
C GLU A 148 13.02 1.47 4.56
N ILE A 149 12.73 2.75 4.32
CA ILE A 149 11.99 3.19 3.14
C ILE A 149 12.92 3.14 1.91
N PRO A 150 12.58 2.41 0.83
CA PRO A 150 13.37 2.41 -0.38
C PRO A 150 13.42 3.83 -0.99
N PRO A 151 14.61 4.43 -1.20
CA PRO A 151 14.72 5.81 -1.67
C PRO A 151 14.14 5.99 -3.09
N ALA A 152 14.11 4.94 -3.90
CA ALA A 152 13.49 4.96 -5.23
C ALA A 152 11.99 5.32 -5.18
N LEU A 153 11.27 4.90 -4.13
CA LEU A 153 9.85 5.19 -3.97
C LEU A 153 9.62 6.68 -3.68
N VAL A 154 10.46 7.28 -2.84
CA VAL A 154 10.39 8.72 -2.53
C VAL A 154 10.88 9.58 -3.70
N GLN A 155 11.88 9.09 -4.46
CA GLN A 155 12.32 9.75 -5.69
C GLN A 155 11.19 9.84 -6.72
N GLN A 156 10.36 8.80 -6.82
CA GLN A 156 9.23 8.72 -7.76
C GLN A 156 7.98 9.49 -7.28
N LEU A 157 7.98 10.08 -6.08
CA LEU A 157 6.90 10.98 -5.66
C LEU A 157 6.97 12.32 -6.39
N ALA A 158 5.81 12.80 -6.82
CA ALA A 158 5.58 14.18 -7.23
C ALA A 158 5.84 15.15 -6.06
N PRO A 159 6.16 16.42 -6.34
CA PRO A 159 6.08 17.48 -5.34
C PRO A 159 4.68 17.54 -4.71
N GLY A 160 4.59 17.55 -3.38
CA GLY A 160 3.34 17.43 -2.63
C GLY A 160 2.84 15.99 -2.44
N GLY A 161 3.54 15.00 -2.98
CA GLY A 161 3.16 13.59 -2.94
C GLY A 161 3.38 12.94 -1.58
N ARG A 162 2.65 11.86 -1.33
CA ARG A 162 2.66 11.13 -0.04
C ARG A 162 3.04 9.67 -0.21
N LEU A 163 3.83 9.15 0.72
CA LEU A 163 4.14 7.73 0.83
C LEU A 163 3.65 7.19 2.17
N VAL A 164 2.96 6.06 2.15
CA VAL A 164 2.60 5.32 3.36
C VAL A 164 3.24 3.93 3.31
N MET A 165 4.03 3.60 4.32
CA MET A 165 4.77 2.34 4.39
C MET A 165 5.01 1.90 5.84
N PRO A 166 4.84 0.60 6.15
CA PRO A 166 5.34 0.03 7.39
C PRO A 166 6.87 -0.10 7.34
N VAL A 167 7.55 0.36 8.39
CA VAL A 167 9.01 0.31 8.51
C VAL A 167 9.39 -0.29 9.85
N GLY A 168 10.30 -1.26 9.83
CA GLY A 168 10.74 -1.96 11.04
C GLY A 168 11.74 -3.08 10.76
N GLY A 169 12.67 -3.30 11.70
CA GLY A 169 13.71 -4.33 11.57
C GLY A 169 13.24 -5.76 11.83
N SER A 170 12.06 -5.92 12.43
CA SER A 170 11.45 -7.23 12.71
C SER A 170 9.93 -7.15 12.66
N ALA A 171 9.23 -8.29 12.65
CA ALA A 171 7.76 -8.34 12.70
C ALA A 171 7.15 -7.78 14.00
N TRP A 172 7.95 -7.58 15.04
CA TRP A 172 7.51 -7.14 16.37
C TRP A 172 7.77 -5.66 16.64
N ASP A 173 8.46 -4.98 15.73
CA ASP A 173 8.89 -3.59 15.88
C ASP A 173 8.75 -2.89 14.53
N GLN A 174 7.49 -2.69 14.10
CA GLN A 174 7.16 -1.98 12.88
C GLN A 174 6.21 -0.82 13.19
N MET A 175 6.53 0.33 12.60
CA MET A 175 5.71 1.53 12.66
C MET A 175 5.21 1.85 11.26
N LEU A 176 3.93 2.19 11.14
CA LEU A 176 3.35 2.71 9.91
C LEU A 176 3.72 4.19 9.81
N TRP A 177 4.45 4.54 8.77
CA TRP A 177 4.88 5.91 8.51
C TRP A 177 4.12 6.53 7.36
N LEU A 178 3.74 7.79 7.53
CA LEU A 178 3.42 8.70 6.44
C LEU A 178 4.65 9.57 6.17
N VAL A 179 5.08 9.65 4.92
CA VAL A 179 6.12 10.57 4.46
C VAL A 179 5.52 11.50 3.42
N GLU A 180 5.66 12.81 3.61
CA GLU A 180 5.23 13.84 2.65
C GLU A 180 6.45 14.51 2.02
N LYS A 181 6.43 14.62 0.69
CA LYS A 181 7.44 15.33 -0.09
C LYS A 181 6.95 16.75 -0.35
N GLY A 182 7.58 17.73 0.28
CA GLY A 182 7.30 19.14 0.09
C GLY A 182 7.61 19.63 -1.34
N PRO A 183 7.11 20.82 -1.71
CA PRO A 183 7.33 21.41 -3.03
C PRO A 183 8.81 21.74 -3.34
N ASP A 184 9.64 21.83 -2.29
CA ASP A 184 11.08 22.11 -2.31
C ASP A 184 11.95 20.85 -2.10
N ASP A 185 11.38 19.65 -2.28
CA ASP A 185 11.99 18.36 -1.94
C ASP A 185 12.31 18.18 -0.44
N ALA A 186 11.75 19.03 0.45
CA ALA A 186 11.76 18.76 1.89
C ALA A 186 10.95 17.49 2.18
N LEU A 187 11.35 16.74 3.21
CA LEU A 187 10.65 15.53 3.62
C LEU A 187 10.14 15.71 5.03
N TYR A 188 8.87 15.38 5.23
CA TYR A 188 8.20 15.35 6.52
C TYR A 188 7.75 13.92 6.78
N ALA A 189 7.82 13.47 8.03
CA ALA A 189 7.35 12.15 8.40
C ALA A 189 6.50 12.19 9.67
N GLU A 190 5.49 11.33 9.71
CA GLU A 190 4.57 11.16 10.81
C GLU A 190 4.38 9.66 11.10
N ARG A 191 4.35 9.29 12.39
CA ARG A 191 4.02 7.94 12.84
C ARG A 191 2.51 7.81 12.95
N LEU A 192 1.92 6.85 12.24
CA LEU A 192 0.47 6.65 12.21
C LEU A 192 0.01 5.59 13.22
N ALA A 193 0.66 4.42 13.24
CA ALA A 193 0.26 3.30 14.10
C ALA A 193 1.35 2.23 14.20
N GLU A 194 1.39 1.51 15.32
CA GLU A 194 2.13 0.25 15.40
C GLU A 194 1.42 -0.82 14.56
N VAL A 195 2.18 -1.57 13.77
CA VAL A 195 1.61 -2.52 12.79
C VAL A 195 2.44 -3.79 12.69
N ARG A 196 1.90 -4.79 11.99
CA ARG A 196 2.60 -6.04 11.68
C ARG A 196 2.28 -6.46 10.25
N PHE A 197 3.26 -6.34 9.38
CA PHE A 197 3.21 -6.68 7.97
C PHE A 197 4.25 -7.73 7.63
N VAL A 198 3.95 -8.49 6.58
CA VAL A 198 4.90 -9.37 5.89
C VAL A 198 6.10 -8.56 5.36
N PRO A 199 7.30 -9.15 5.25
CA PRO A 199 8.48 -8.42 4.82
C PRO A 199 8.41 -8.04 3.33
N LEU A 200 8.86 -6.83 3.00
CA LEU A 200 9.11 -6.38 1.64
C LEU A 200 10.30 -7.15 1.07
N VAL A 201 10.06 -8.00 0.08
CA VAL A 201 11.10 -8.78 -0.58
C VAL A 201 11.72 -7.97 -1.71
N ALA A 202 12.96 -7.52 -1.52
CA ALA A 202 13.77 -6.95 -2.60
C ALA A 202 14.60 -8.07 -3.26
N ARG A 203 14.46 -8.26 -4.58
CA ARG A 203 15.22 -9.26 -5.36
C ARG A 203 16.68 -8.85 -5.56
N ARG A 204 16.99 -7.56 -5.47
CA ARG A 204 18.36 -7.04 -5.45
C ARG A 204 18.38 -5.67 -4.81
N ARG A 205 19.24 -5.47 -3.82
CA ARG A 205 19.67 -4.12 -3.43
C ARG A 205 20.43 -3.53 -4.63
N PRO A 206 19.93 -2.50 -5.32
CA PRO A 206 20.77 -1.83 -6.30
C PRO A 206 22.02 -1.34 -5.55
N PRO A 207 23.23 -1.56 -6.09
CA PRO A 207 24.44 -0.99 -5.49
C PRO A 207 24.24 0.51 -5.32
N ASP A 208 24.88 1.09 -4.29
CA ASP A 208 24.87 2.53 -3.97
C ASP A 208 25.58 3.39 -5.06
N ALA A 209 25.33 3.09 -6.33
CA ALA A 209 25.95 3.72 -7.49
C ALA A 209 25.33 5.08 -7.83
N ASP A 210 24.10 5.35 -7.36
CA ASP A 210 23.45 6.65 -7.49
C ASP A 210 23.65 7.49 -6.20
N PRO A 211 24.49 8.55 -6.24
CA PRO A 211 24.72 9.41 -5.09
C PRO A 211 23.46 10.11 -4.58
N ALA A 212 22.48 10.39 -5.46
CA ALA A 212 21.23 11.04 -5.08
C ALA A 212 20.37 10.11 -4.23
N LEU A 213 20.25 8.83 -4.62
CA LEU A 213 19.54 7.82 -3.82
C LEU A 213 20.24 7.54 -2.50
N ALA A 214 21.58 7.55 -2.47
CA ALA A 214 22.34 7.40 -1.24
C ALA A 214 22.13 8.58 -0.27
N ALA A 215 22.07 9.82 -0.78
CA ALA A 215 21.77 11.00 0.01
C ALA A 215 20.33 10.99 0.55
N LEU A 216 19.36 10.61 -0.31
CA LEU A 216 17.96 10.50 0.06
C LEU A 216 17.75 9.44 1.15
N ARG A 217 18.42 8.29 1.04
CA ARG A 217 18.42 7.24 2.06
C ARG A 217 18.89 7.75 3.42
N ARG A 218 20.00 8.51 3.47
CA ARG A 218 20.49 9.11 4.73
C ARG A 218 19.46 10.06 5.34
N ARG A 219 18.87 10.94 4.52
CA ARG A 219 17.80 11.86 4.96
C ARG A 219 16.60 11.11 5.53
N LEU A 220 16.16 10.04 4.87
CA LEU A 220 15.05 9.20 5.35
C LEU A 220 15.39 8.51 6.66
N HIS A 221 16.59 7.96 6.79
CA HIS A 221 17.03 7.33 8.05
C HIS A 221 16.99 8.34 9.20
N GLU A 222 17.62 9.51 9.03
CA GLU A 222 17.62 10.58 10.03
C GLU A 222 16.20 11.05 10.39
N LEU A 223 15.29 11.09 9.41
CA LEU A 223 13.91 11.53 9.59
C LEU A 223 13.10 10.52 10.44
N LEU A 224 13.31 9.22 10.23
CA LEU A 224 12.56 8.15 10.90
C LEU A 224 13.12 7.79 12.29
N THR A 225 14.37 8.18 12.59
CA THR A 225 15.00 7.97 13.90
C THR A 225 14.81 9.13 14.88
N ARG A 226 14.16 10.21 14.47
CA ARG A 226 13.74 11.32 15.36
C ARG A 226 12.49 10.94 16.14
#